data_AF-F7PSI7-F1
#
_entry.id   AF-F7PSI7-F1
#
_cell.length_a   1.000
_cell.length_b   1.000
_cell.length_c   1.000
_cell.angle_alpha   90.00
_cell.angle_beta   90.00
_cell.angle_gamma   90.00
#
_symmetry.space_group_name_H-M   'P 1'
#
loop_
_entity.id
_entity.type
_entity.pdbx_description
1 polymer ?
#
loop_
_entity_poly.entity_id
_entity_poly.type
_entity_poly.pdbx_seq_one_letter_code
_entity_poly.pdbx_strand_id
1 'polypeptide(L)'
;MSNKELRSIWEERISDYKNSGLSMKKWCDKNSLKLHQLQYWIRKYKNQEAVNSTSTKWVKVDEEPKVNSHKNDHLIQLRLNDYTIDVHPGFDSQTLKEVIQVLSSL
;
A
#
# COMPACT_ATOMS: atom_id res chain seq x y z
N MET A 1 1.52 -30.51 13.33
CA MET A 1 0.55 -30.00 12.35
C MET A 1 1.22 -28.94 11.51
N SER A 2 1.13 -29.08 10.18
CA SER A 2 1.63 -28.10 9.23
C SER A 2 0.75 -26.84 9.21
N ASN A 3 1.29 -25.71 8.76
CA ASN A 3 0.55 -24.44 8.65
C ASN A 3 -0.66 -24.56 7.70
N LYS A 4 -0.60 -25.48 6.73
CA LYS A 4 -1.68 -25.73 5.75
C LYS A 4 -2.86 -26.48 6.36
N GLU A 5 -2.60 -27.51 7.16
CA GLU A 5 -3.66 -28.27 7.86
C GLU A 5 -4.43 -27.38 8.83
N LEU A 6 -3.70 -26.53 9.56
CA LEU A 6 -4.32 -25.60 10.51
C LEU A 6 -5.25 -24.61 9.79
N ARG A 7 -4.85 -24.11 8.61
CA ARG A 7 -5.73 -23.24 7.79
C ARG A 7 -7.02 -23.96 7.41
N SER A 8 -6.94 -25.18 6.87
CA SER A 8 -8.14 -25.91 6.44
C SER A 8 -9.15 -26.09 7.58
N ILE A 9 -8.67 -26.43 8.78
CA ILE A 9 -9.52 -26.59 9.97
C ILE A 9 -10.21 -25.27 10.35
N TRP A 10 -9.48 -24.15 10.28
CA TRP A 10 -10.03 -22.84 10.64
C TRP A 10 -10.97 -22.27 9.57
N GLU A 11 -10.79 -22.63 8.32
CA GLU A 11 -11.70 -22.30 7.22
C GLU A 11 -13.06 -22.96 7.40
N GLU A 12 -13.07 -24.27 7.66
CA GLU A 12 -14.30 -25.03 7.96
C GLU A 12 -15.03 -24.45 9.19
N ARG A 13 -14.30 -24.20 10.28
CA ARG A 13 -14.83 -23.59 11.50
C ARG A 13 -15.44 -22.21 11.28
N ILE A 14 -14.83 -21.38 10.45
CA ILE A 14 -15.36 -20.05 10.12
C ILE A 14 -16.62 -20.17 9.26
N SER A 15 -16.66 -21.13 8.33
CA SER A 15 -17.86 -21.44 7.54
C SER A 15 -19.02 -21.86 8.45
N ASP A 16 -18.78 -22.80 9.36
CA ASP A 16 -19.76 -23.24 10.36
C ASP A 16 -20.23 -22.11 11.26
N TYR A 17 -19.32 -21.24 11.71
CA TYR A 17 -19.68 -20.04 12.46
C TYR A 17 -20.62 -19.13 11.66
N LYS A 18 -20.28 -18.82 10.41
CA LYS A 18 -21.12 -17.98 9.52
C LYS A 18 -22.49 -18.60 9.29
N ASN A 19 -22.56 -19.92 9.08
CA ASN A 19 -23.82 -20.64 8.86
C ASN A 19 -24.66 -20.76 10.13
N SER A 20 -24.03 -20.75 11.31
CA SER A 20 -24.75 -20.91 12.59
C SER A 20 -25.64 -19.72 12.95
N GLY A 21 -25.37 -18.52 12.42
CA GLY A 21 -26.07 -17.28 12.79
C GLY A 21 -25.92 -16.87 14.27
N LEU A 22 -25.06 -17.55 15.02
CA LEU A 22 -24.83 -17.29 16.44
C LEU A 22 -23.83 -16.15 16.63
N SER A 23 -23.91 -15.47 17.79
CA SER A 23 -22.83 -14.58 18.22
C SER A 23 -21.55 -15.38 18.45
N MET A 24 -20.41 -14.76 18.16
CA MET A 24 -19.05 -15.30 18.31
C MET A 24 -18.83 -16.01 19.66
N LYS A 25 -19.27 -15.40 20.78
CA LYS A 25 -19.15 -15.97 22.13
C LYS A 25 -19.94 -17.28 22.27
N LYS A 26 -21.22 -17.27 21.94
CA LYS A 26 -22.09 -18.46 22.00
C LYS A 26 -21.58 -19.61 21.11
N TRP A 27 -21.06 -19.30 19.93
CA TRP A 27 -20.50 -20.33 19.04
C TRP A 27 -19.19 -20.90 19.60
N CYS A 28 -18.32 -20.04 20.15
CA CYS A 28 -17.10 -20.48 20.83
C CYS A 28 -17.39 -21.35 22.06
N ASP A 29 -18.39 -20.98 22.87
CA ASP A 29 -18.81 -21.74 24.05
C ASP A 29 -19.33 -23.14 23.67
N LYS A 30 -20.13 -23.24 22.59
CA LYS A 30 -20.67 -24.52 22.09
C LYS A 30 -19.59 -25.44 21.51
N ASN A 31 -18.57 -24.88 20.89
CA ASN A 31 -17.51 -25.63 20.22
C ASN A 31 -16.24 -25.78 21.08
N SER A 32 -16.28 -25.36 22.35
CA SER A 32 -15.13 -25.36 23.27
C SER A 32 -13.89 -24.67 22.68
N LEU A 33 -14.11 -23.56 21.97
CA LEU A 33 -13.06 -22.76 21.33
C LEU A 33 -12.88 -21.44 22.04
N LYS A 34 -11.65 -20.91 22.03
CA LYS A 34 -11.35 -19.60 22.63
C LYS A 34 -11.73 -18.48 21.66
N LEU A 35 -12.45 -17.47 22.16
CA LEU A 35 -12.93 -16.33 21.36
C LEU A 35 -11.80 -15.60 20.61
N HIS A 36 -10.65 -15.39 21.25
CA HIS A 36 -9.51 -14.71 20.63
C HIS A 36 -8.95 -15.49 19.43
N GLN A 37 -9.04 -16.82 19.42
CA GLN A 37 -8.56 -17.63 18.29
C GLN A 37 -9.46 -17.41 17.07
N LEU A 38 -10.78 -17.44 17.27
CA LEU A 38 -11.73 -17.18 16.19
C LEU A 38 -11.56 -15.76 15.63
N GLN A 39 -11.40 -14.75 16.50
CA GLN A 39 -11.14 -13.38 16.07
C GLN A 39 -9.84 -13.25 15.27
N TYR A 40 -8.77 -13.88 15.74
CA TYR A 40 -7.48 -13.89 15.05
C TYR A 40 -7.63 -14.47 13.64
N TRP A 41 -8.30 -15.62 13.50
CA TRP A 41 -8.47 -16.28 12.21
C TRP A 41 -9.35 -15.49 11.27
N ILE A 42 -10.49 -14.95 11.74
CA ILE A 42 -11.33 -14.07 10.90
C ILE A 42 -10.54 -12.86 10.39
N ARG A 43 -9.76 -12.19 11.25
CA ARG A 43 -8.92 -11.06 10.84
C ARG A 43 -7.86 -11.50 9.82
N LYS A 44 -7.24 -12.65 10.03
CA LYS A 44 -6.22 -13.20 9.14
C LYS A 44 -6.77 -13.50 7.75
N TYR A 45 -7.97 -14.08 7.64
CA TYR A 45 -8.63 -14.33 6.35
C TYR A 45 -9.03 -13.03 5.67
N LYS A 46 -9.61 -12.07 6.40
CA LYS A 46 -9.95 -10.74 5.84
C LYS A 46 -8.72 -10.02 5.28
N ASN A 47 -7.60 -10.10 5.99
CA ASN A 47 -6.34 -9.53 5.52
C ASN A 47 -5.77 -10.29 4.31
N GLN A 48 -6.01 -11.60 4.19
CA GLN A 48 -5.61 -12.34 2.99
C GLN A 48 -6.48 -12.00 1.78
N GLU A 49 -7.79 -11.84 1.96
CA GLU A 49 -8.67 -11.32 0.90
C GLU A 49 -8.25 -9.90 0.49
N ALA A 50 -7.89 -9.06 1.45
CA ALA A 50 -7.33 -7.73 1.20
C ALA A 50 -5.98 -7.79 0.47
N VAL A 51 -5.08 -8.70 0.82
CA VAL A 51 -3.78 -8.87 0.12
C VAL A 51 -3.96 -9.47 -1.28
N ASN A 52 -5.00 -10.29 -1.50
CA ASN A 52 -5.32 -10.83 -2.82
C ASN A 52 -5.98 -9.77 -3.73
N SER A 53 -6.78 -8.86 -3.17
CA SER A 53 -7.42 -7.74 -3.89
C SER A 53 -6.50 -6.52 -4.02
N THR A 54 -5.57 -6.34 -3.09
CA THR A 54 -4.48 -5.35 -3.09
C THR A 54 -3.16 -6.07 -3.33
N SER A 55 -3.16 -7.06 -4.22
CA SER A 55 -1.90 -7.58 -4.75
C SER A 55 -1.27 -6.41 -5.48
N THR A 56 -0.39 -5.68 -4.78
CA THR A 56 0.55 -4.76 -5.36
C THR A 56 1.37 -5.63 -6.32
N LYS A 57 0.92 -5.69 -7.57
CA LYS A 57 1.65 -6.31 -8.66
C LYS A 57 2.89 -5.45 -8.83
N TRP A 58 3.96 -5.84 -8.16
CA TRP A 58 5.28 -5.34 -8.44
C TRP A 58 5.61 -5.76 -9.86
N VAL A 59 5.34 -4.87 -10.81
CA VAL A 59 5.80 -5.02 -12.18
C VAL A 59 7.30 -4.78 -12.13
N LYS A 60 8.06 -5.79 -12.51
CA LYS A 60 9.48 -5.63 -12.77
C LYS A 60 9.58 -4.71 -13.99
N VAL A 61 10.06 -3.49 -13.78
CA VAL A 61 10.45 -2.62 -14.88
C VAL A 61 11.75 -3.23 -15.39
N ASP A 62 11.67 -3.99 -16.48
CA ASP A 62 12.85 -4.23 -17.28
C ASP A 62 13.23 -2.87 -17.86
N GLU A 63 14.28 -2.28 -17.29
CA GLU A 63 14.92 -1.10 -17.86
C GLU A 63 15.50 -1.54 -19.21
N GLU A 64 14.71 -1.39 -20.27
CA GLU A 64 15.29 -1.19 -21.59
C GLU A 64 16.28 -0.04 -21.43
N PRO A 65 17.54 -0.18 -21.90
CA PRO A 65 18.49 0.90 -21.86
C PRO A 65 17.90 2.03 -22.69
N LYS A 66 17.23 2.98 -22.02
CA LYS A 66 16.87 4.25 -22.60
C LYS A 66 18.20 4.84 -23.01
N VAL A 67 18.46 4.77 -24.30
CA VAL A 67 19.54 5.47 -24.97
C VAL A 67 19.58 6.85 -24.35
N ASN A 68 20.64 7.08 -23.57
CA ASN A 68 20.98 8.36 -22.99
C ASN A 68 21.15 9.33 -24.16
N SER A 69 20.06 9.94 -24.61
CA SER A 69 20.16 11.25 -25.23
C SER A 69 20.40 12.23 -24.10
N HIS A 70 21.68 12.37 -23.76
CA HIS A 70 22.23 13.46 -22.98
C HIS A 70 21.70 14.79 -23.54
N LYS A 71 20.62 15.31 -22.95
CA LYS A 71 20.21 16.72 -23.15
C LYS A 71 19.79 17.42 -21.86
N ASN A 72 19.56 16.71 -20.77
CA ASN A 72 19.05 17.29 -19.51
C ASN A 72 19.94 16.99 -18.29
N ASP A 73 21.26 16.90 -18.47
CA ASP A 73 22.20 16.56 -17.38
C ASP A 73 22.37 17.70 -16.34
N HIS A 74 21.66 18.81 -16.53
CA HIS A 74 21.79 20.00 -15.69
C HIS A 74 20.46 20.72 -15.43
N LEU A 75 19.33 20.04 -15.61
CA LEU A 75 18.02 20.61 -15.26
C LEU A 75 17.78 20.46 -13.76
N ILE A 76 17.60 21.58 -13.05
CA ILE A 76 17.21 21.57 -11.64
C ILE A 76 15.70 21.78 -11.59
N GLN A 77 14.97 20.76 -11.13
CA GLN A 77 13.52 20.85 -10.93
C GLN A 77 13.22 21.22 -9.47
N LEU A 78 12.60 22.37 -9.27
CA LEU A 78 12.15 22.87 -7.97
C LEU A 78 10.65 22.63 -7.82
N ARG A 79 10.22 22.11 -6.67
CA ARG A 79 8.80 21.94 -6.34
C ARG A 79 8.45 22.80 -5.12
N LEU A 80 7.56 23.77 -5.31
CA LEU A 80 7.02 24.65 -4.27
C LEU A 80 5.50 24.49 -4.23
N ASN A 81 4.97 23.88 -3.19
CA ASN A 81 3.54 23.58 -3.04
C ASN A 81 2.99 22.90 -4.32
N ASP A 82 2.06 23.55 -5.03
CA ASP A 82 1.43 23.06 -6.27
C ASP A 82 2.20 23.46 -7.54
N TYR A 83 3.30 24.19 -7.39
CA TYR A 83 4.13 24.68 -8.49
C TYR A 83 5.36 23.83 -8.69
N THR A 84 5.70 23.60 -9.96
CA THR A 84 6.91 22.93 -10.40
C THR A 84 7.64 23.86 -11.36
N ILE A 85 8.92 24.11 -11.09
CA ILE A 85 9.76 25.04 -11.85
C ILE A 85 10.96 24.27 -12.36
N ASP A 86 11.14 24.26 -13.68
CA ASP A 86 12.27 23.64 -14.34
C ASP A 86 13.34 24.71 -14.63
N VAL A 87 14.50 24.58 -13.98
CA VAL A 87 15.59 25.56 -14.05
C VAL A 87 16.72 25.00 -14.91
N HIS A 88 16.97 25.68 -16.03
CA HIS A 88 18.06 25.35 -16.95
C HIS A 88 19.39 26.04 -16.54
N PRO A 89 20.56 25.49 -16.94
CA PRO A 89 21.85 26.13 -16.73
C PRO A 89 21.95 27.49 -17.40
N GLY A 90 22.67 28.43 -16.77
CA GLY A 90 22.75 29.81 -17.25
C GLY A 90 21.56 30.68 -16.86
N PHE A 91 20.70 30.20 -15.97
CA PHE A 91 19.65 31.01 -15.37
C PHE A 91 20.23 32.16 -14.55
N ASP A 92 19.52 33.29 -14.55
CA ASP A 92 19.84 34.40 -13.66
C ASP A 92 19.30 34.11 -12.25
N SER A 93 20.22 34.07 -11.28
CA SER A 93 19.91 33.77 -9.88
C SER A 93 18.98 34.82 -9.26
N GLN A 94 19.12 36.07 -9.68
CA GLN A 94 18.29 37.16 -9.16
C GLN A 94 16.84 37.02 -9.63
N THR A 95 16.63 36.75 -10.92
CA THR A 95 15.32 36.47 -11.50
C THR A 95 14.66 35.25 -10.85
N LEU A 96 15.39 34.15 -10.65
CA LEU A 96 14.83 32.96 -10.00
C LEU A 96 14.40 33.26 -8.56
N LYS A 97 15.18 34.05 -7.82
CA LYS A 97 14.85 34.47 -6.46
C LYS A 97 13.59 35.32 -6.41
N GLU A 98 13.43 36.28 -7.32
CA GLU A 98 12.23 37.12 -7.41
C GLU A 98 10.98 36.29 -7.71
N VAL A 99 11.07 35.33 -8.65
CA VAL A 99 9.98 34.41 -8.97
C VAL A 99 9.59 33.56 -7.76
N ILE A 100 10.56 33.01 -7.04
CA ILE A 100 10.30 32.22 -5.83
C ILE A 100 9.66 33.09 -4.74
N GLN A 101 10.10 34.34 -4.56
CA GLN A 101 9.52 35.26 -3.57
C GLN A 101 8.05 35.56 -3.87
N VAL A 102 7.71 35.87 -5.13
CA VAL A 102 6.32 36.09 -5.54
C VAL A 102 5.47 34.84 -5.28
N LEU A 103 5.94 33.67 -5.71
CA LEU A 103 5.25 32.39 -5.52
C LEU A 103 5.10 32.01 -4.03
N SER A 104 6.02 32.44 -3.17
CA SER A 104 5.92 32.21 -1.72
C SER A 104 4.97 33.17 -0.99
N SER A 105 4.60 34.28 -1.64
CA SER A 105 3.69 35.30 -1.08
C SER A 105 2.22 35.14 -1.52
N LEU A 106 1.97 34.22 -2.45
CA LEU A 106 0.66 33.77 -2.92
C LEU A 106 0.10 32.68 -2.00
#